data_AF-A0A434EI73-F1
#
_entry.id   AF-A0A434EI73-F1
#
_cell.length_a   1.000
_cell.length_b   1.000
_cell.length_c   1.000
_cell.angle_alpha   90.00
_cell.angle_beta   90.00
_cell.angle_gamma   90.00
#
_symmetry.space_group_name_H-M   'P 1'
#
loop_
_entity.id
_entity.type
_entity.pdbx_description
1 polymer ?
#
loop_
_entity_poly.entity_id
_entity_poly.type
_entity_poly.pdbx_seq_one_letter_code
_entity_poly.pdbx_strand_id
1 'polypeptide(L)'
;MAILDRIKAEFDAVAPVFGDAFFPELDARLQVLNRENTAQRQLIEQREDEIARLTSEQRQKDSEVQVLAAQLTEERADFLRLTEESNYLTRELQKNQNLVFDLNYQIQNFKTEKLALEIRSNGELSSSAHEAGNHSASFEAFSKIPEEQETVNIEEDDSKLIAFYLPQFHRIDENSEWWGPGFTEWTNVARATPNFVGHNQPKIPRDLGYYDLTHPNTMREQVEIAKLYGLHGFCFYHYWFSGRRVLETPANLFLESDLDFKFCMCWANENWTRAWDGDTKNVLLEQKYAEGDAEAFIDGMLAYFGDQRYIKIDGAPLLVVYRAKEIPNPQRWFSIWR
;
A
#
# COMPACT_ATOMS: atom_id res chain seq x y z
N MET A 1 -79.99 11.35 -34.75
CA MET A 1 -79.68 12.80 -34.73
C MET A 1 -80.89 13.63 -34.31
N ALA A 2 -82.07 13.46 -34.91
CA ALA A 2 -83.29 14.23 -34.56
C ALA A 2 -83.72 14.28 -33.08
N ILE A 3 -83.45 13.23 -32.27
CA ILE A 3 -83.75 13.23 -30.83
C ILE A 3 -82.74 14.07 -30.04
N LEU A 4 -81.45 14.02 -30.41
CA LEU A 4 -80.39 14.81 -29.78
C LEU A 4 -80.50 16.29 -30.13
N ASP A 5 -80.87 16.60 -31.38
CA ASP A 5 -81.10 17.97 -31.82
C ASP A 5 -82.30 18.62 -31.11
N ARG A 6 -83.35 17.82 -30.83
CA ARG A 6 -84.52 18.26 -30.06
C ARG A 6 -84.21 18.49 -28.58
N ILE A 7 -83.43 17.60 -27.96
CA ILE A 7 -83.00 17.76 -26.55
C ILE A 7 -82.10 19.00 -26.40
N LYS A 8 -81.19 19.24 -27.36
CA LYS A 8 -80.35 20.43 -27.35
C LYS A 8 -81.15 21.71 -27.54
N ALA A 9 -82.12 21.71 -28.46
CA ALA A 9 -83.01 22.86 -28.66
C ALA A 9 -83.90 23.15 -27.44
N GLU A 10 -84.37 22.12 -26.72
CA GLU A 10 -85.14 22.29 -25.48
C GLU A 10 -84.25 22.77 -24.31
N PHE A 11 -82.98 22.36 -24.25
CA PHE A 11 -82.02 22.83 -23.24
C PHE A 11 -81.59 24.28 -23.48
N ASP A 12 -81.28 24.65 -24.73
CA ASP A 12 -80.85 26.01 -25.09
C ASP A 12 -82.00 27.03 -25.07
N ALA A 13 -83.26 26.58 -25.11
CA ALA A 13 -84.46 27.43 -25.04
C ALA A 13 -84.82 27.87 -23.61
N VAL A 14 -84.23 27.26 -22.57
CA VAL A 14 -84.41 27.67 -21.18
C VAL A 14 -83.31 28.65 -20.82
N ALA A 15 -83.66 29.92 -20.57
CA ALA A 15 -82.70 30.88 -20.06
C ALA A 15 -82.09 30.32 -18.77
N PRO A 16 -80.75 30.16 -18.67
CA PRO A 16 -80.15 29.53 -17.50
C PRO A 16 -80.44 30.40 -16.29
N VAL A 17 -81.35 29.92 -15.43
CA VAL A 17 -81.62 30.52 -14.12
C VAL A 17 -80.47 30.10 -13.23
N PHE A 18 -79.38 30.86 -13.28
CA PHE A 18 -78.30 30.73 -12.31
C PHE A 18 -78.83 31.17 -10.95
N GLY A 19 -78.91 30.23 -9.99
CA GLY A 19 -79.28 30.58 -8.62
C GLY A 19 -78.26 31.55 -8.01
N ASP A 20 -78.66 32.28 -6.96
CA ASP A 20 -77.89 33.38 -6.35
C ASP A 20 -76.44 33.02 -5.95
N ALA A 21 -76.09 31.73 -5.85
CA ALA A 21 -74.77 31.21 -5.49
C ALA A 21 -73.80 31.00 -6.67
N PHE A 22 -74.25 31.03 -7.94
CA PHE A 22 -73.41 30.70 -9.10
C PHE A 22 -72.32 31.73 -9.39
N PHE A 23 -72.66 33.02 -9.34
CA PHE A 23 -71.70 34.10 -9.63
C PHE A 23 -70.61 34.22 -8.54
N PRO A 24 -70.93 34.13 -7.23
CA PRO A 24 -69.90 34.06 -6.18
C PRO A 24 -68.93 32.88 -6.34
N GLU A 25 -69.43 31.71 -6.75
CA GLU A 25 -68.57 30.54 -6.98
C GLU A 25 -67.64 30.73 -8.19
N LEU A 26 -68.15 31.29 -9.28
CA LEU A 26 -67.36 31.60 -10.47
C LEU A 26 -66.26 32.62 -10.16
N ASP A 27 -66.60 33.69 -9.42
CA ASP A 27 -65.64 34.70 -8.99
C ASP A 27 -64.56 34.11 -8.07
N ALA A 28 -64.93 33.22 -7.15
CA ALA A 28 -63.97 32.52 -6.29
C ALA A 28 -63.01 31.65 -7.11
N ARG A 29 -63.52 30.89 -8.09
CA ARG A 29 -62.67 30.08 -8.99
C ARG A 29 -61.75 30.93 -9.84
N LEU A 30 -62.23 32.07 -10.35
CA LEU A 30 -61.43 33.00 -11.15
C LEU A 30 -60.33 33.65 -10.32
N GLN A 31 -60.59 33.96 -9.05
CA GLN A 31 -59.57 34.44 -8.12
C GLN A 31 -58.49 33.39 -7.81
N VAL A 32 -58.89 32.13 -7.61
CA VAL A 32 -57.93 31.01 -7.41
C VAL A 32 -57.05 30.85 -8.65
N LEU A 33 -57.65 30.79 -9.84
CA LEU A 33 -56.93 30.65 -11.10
C LEU A 33 -55.95 31.81 -11.33
N ASN A 34 -56.34 33.04 -11.04
CA ASN A 34 -55.47 34.21 -11.17
C ASN A 34 -54.29 34.20 -10.18
N ARG A 35 -54.52 33.72 -8.95
CA ARG A 35 -53.45 33.53 -7.96
C ARG A 35 -52.48 32.45 -8.42
N GLU A 36 -52.98 31.31 -8.90
CA GLU A 36 -52.15 30.22 -9.44
C GLU A 36 -51.32 30.67 -10.64
N ASN A 37 -51.92 31.39 -11.60
CA ASN A 37 -51.21 31.94 -12.75
C ASN A 37 -50.10 32.94 -12.34
N THR A 38 -50.35 33.75 -11.32
CA THR A 38 -49.37 34.72 -10.82
C THR A 38 -48.22 34.00 -10.11
N ALA A 39 -48.52 33.00 -9.28
CA ALA A 39 -47.52 32.17 -8.62
C ALA A 39 -46.67 31.39 -9.64
N GLN A 40 -47.28 30.84 -10.69
CA GLN A 40 -46.55 30.18 -11.77
C GLN A 40 -45.61 31.12 -12.52
N ARG A 41 -46.05 32.36 -12.81
CA ARG A 41 -45.18 33.36 -13.46
C ARG A 41 -43.98 33.73 -12.59
N GLN A 42 -44.19 33.94 -11.30
CA GLN A 42 -43.10 34.21 -10.36
C GLN A 42 -42.11 33.04 -10.27
N LEU A 43 -42.61 31.80 -10.29
CA LEU A 43 -41.76 30.62 -10.29
C LEU A 43 -40.93 30.50 -11.57
N ILE A 44 -41.52 30.81 -12.73
CA ILE A 44 -40.79 30.82 -14.02
C ILE A 44 -39.66 31.85 -13.98
N GLU A 45 -39.94 33.07 -13.53
CA GLU A 45 -38.93 34.14 -13.41
C GLU A 45 -37.79 33.75 -12.47
N GLN A 46 -38.10 33.17 -11.30
CA GLN A 46 -37.09 32.64 -10.38
C GLN A 46 -36.22 31.54 -11.01
N ARG A 47 -36.82 30.66 -11.82
CA ARG A 47 -36.08 29.60 -12.52
C ARG A 47 -35.23 30.15 -13.65
N GLU A 48 -35.68 31.18 -14.37
CA GLU A 48 -34.89 31.85 -15.40
C GLU A 48 -33.64 32.52 -14.79
N ASP A 49 -33.79 33.20 -13.65
CA ASP A 49 -32.66 33.78 -12.91
C ASP A 49 -31.67 32.72 -12.42
N GLU A 50 -32.18 31.59 -11.90
CA GLU A 50 -31.35 30.47 -11.44
C GLU A 50 -30.58 29.83 -12.61
N ILE A 51 -31.23 29.64 -13.77
CA ILE A 51 -30.59 29.13 -14.99
C ILE A 51 -29.51 30.09 -15.48
N ALA A 52 -29.77 31.41 -15.48
CA ALA A 52 -28.81 32.41 -15.88
C ALA A 52 -27.55 32.38 -14.99
N ARG A 53 -27.75 32.28 -13.66
CA ARG A 53 -26.65 32.15 -12.69
C ARG A 53 -25.82 30.88 -12.94
N LEU A 54 -26.48 29.72 -13.02
CA LEU A 54 -25.80 28.44 -13.23
C LEU A 54 -25.06 28.39 -14.58
N THR A 55 -25.62 29.01 -15.61
CA THR A 55 -24.95 29.11 -16.92
C THR A 55 -23.68 29.96 -16.83
N SER A 56 -23.70 31.04 -16.06
CA SER A 56 -22.51 31.87 -15.83
C SER A 56 -21.43 31.11 -15.05
N GLU A 57 -21.82 30.40 -13.98
CA GLU A 57 -20.90 29.57 -13.19
C GLU A 57 -20.28 28.46 -14.03
N GLN A 58 -21.08 27.80 -14.89
CA GLN A 58 -20.58 26.77 -15.80
C GLN A 58 -19.54 27.33 -16.76
N ARG A 59 -19.80 28.49 -17.39
CA ARG A 59 -18.84 29.14 -18.30
C ARG A 59 -17.53 29.49 -17.59
N GLN A 60 -17.59 29.95 -16.34
CA GLN A 60 -16.39 30.24 -15.57
C GLN A 60 -15.58 28.96 -15.31
N LYS A 61 -16.22 27.89 -14.87
CA LYS A 61 -15.55 26.60 -14.63
C LYS A 61 -14.96 26.02 -15.92
N ASP A 62 -15.66 26.12 -17.04
CA ASP A 62 -15.17 25.66 -18.33
C ASP A 62 -13.89 26.43 -18.74
N SER A 63 -13.83 27.74 -18.47
CA SER A 63 -12.62 28.55 -18.70
C SER A 63 -11.47 28.13 -17.79
N GLU A 64 -11.73 27.85 -16.51
CA GLU A 64 -10.70 27.38 -15.57
C GLU A 64 -10.13 26.02 -16.00
N VAL A 65 -10.99 25.10 -16.43
CA VAL A 65 -10.59 23.79 -16.96
C VAL A 65 -9.72 23.93 -18.21
N GLN A 66 -10.03 24.87 -19.12
CA GLN A 66 -9.19 25.12 -20.30
C GLN A 66 -7.78 25.61 -19.94
N VAL A 67 -7.66 26.51 -18.95
CA VAL A 67 -6.36 27.00 -18.48
C VAL A 67 -5.54 25.85 -17.86
N LEU A 68 -6.17 25.06 -16.98
CA LEU A 68 -5.54 23.88 -16.36
C LEU A 68 -5.10 22.85 -17.40
N ALA A 69 -5.93 22.59 -18.42
CA ALA A 69 -5.59 21.67 -19.50
C ALA A 69 -4.38 22.14 -20.32
N ALA A 70 -4.27 23.45 -20.59
CA ALA A 70 -3.10 24.02 -21.26
C ALA A 70 -1.83 23.88 -20.42
N GLN A 71 -1.90 24.19 -19.12
CA GLN A 71 -0.77 24.03 -18.19
C GLN A 71 -0.31 22.57 -18.11
N LEU A 72 -1.24 21.63 -17.97
CA LEU A 72 -0.90 20.21 -17.92
C LEU A 72 -0.24 19.70 -19.22
N THR A 73 -0.60 20.29 -20.35
CA THR A 73 0.03 19.95 -21.65
C THR A 73 1.48 20.41 -21.70
N GLU A 74 1.77 21.61 -21.19
CA GLU A 74 3.12 22.16 -21.09
C GLU A 74 3.99 21.35 -20.10
N GLU A 75 3.47 21.05 -18.91
CA GLU A 75 4.17 20.21 -17.92
C GLU A 75 4.48 18.81 -18.45
N ARG A 76 3.56 18.21 -19.23
CA ARG A 76 3.81 16.92 -19.89
C ARG A 76 4.93 17.00 -20.92
N ALA A 77 5.02 18.09 -21.68
CA ALA A 77 6.09 18.28 -22.66
C ALA A 77 7.46 18.39 -21.97
N ASP A 78 7.53 19.14 -20.87
CA ASP A 78 8.75 19.26 -20.07
C ASP A 78 9.15 17.93 -19.42
N PHE A 79 8.19 17.18 -18.90
CA PHE A 79 8.43 15.85 -18.33
C PHE A 79 9.01 14.87 -19.36
N LEU A 80 8.48 14.89 -20.59
CA LEU A 80 9.02 14.06 -21.67
C LEU A 80 10.46 14.44 -22.01
N ARG A 81 10.78 15.73 -22.09
CA ARG A 81 12.15 16.21 -22.34
C ARG A 81 13.11 15.75 -21.23
N LEU A 82 12.72 15.90 -19.96
CA LEU A 82 13.53 15.45 -18.83
C LEU A 82 13.72 13.93 -18.81
N THR A 83 12.71 13.18 -19.22
CA THR A 83 12.79 11.72 -19.34
C THR A 83 13.80 11.31 -20.41
N GLU A 84 13.81 11.98 -21.57
CA GLU A 84 14.81 11.75 -22.61
C GLU A 84 16.23 12.05 -22.13
N GLU A 85 16.42 13.17 -21.43
CA GLU A 85 17.71 13.55 -20.85
C GLU A 85 18.18 12.55 -19.79
N SER A 86 17.30 12.12 -18.89
CA SER A 86 17.60 11.08 -17.90
C SER A 86 18.01 9.78 -18.58
N ASN A 87 17.29 9.33 -19.60
CA ASN A 87 17.61 8.12 -20.35
C ASN A 87 18.95 8.22 -21.10
N TYR A 88 19.35 9.42 -21.53
CA TYR A 88 20.66 9.66 -22.10
C TYR A 88 21.75 9.53 -21.03
N LEU A 89 21.58 10.20 -19.88
CA LEU A 89 22.54 10.15 -18.78
C LEU A 89 22.71 8.74 -18.21
N THR A 90 21.63 7.96 -18.07
CA THR A 90 21.70 6.56 -17.64
C THR A 90 22.54 5.72 -18.60
N ARG A 91 22.41 5.93 -19.92
CA ARG A 91 23.22 5.22 -20.91
C ARG A 91 24.70 5.60 -20.82
N GLU A 92 25.02 6.87 -20.62
CA GLU A 92 26.41 7.30 -20.42
C GLU A 92 27.00 6.77 -19.10
N LEU A 93 26.22 6.75 -18.02
CA LEU A 93 26.64 6.17 -16.76
C LEU A 93 26.95 4.67 -16.89
N GLN A 94 26.09 3.92 -17.58
CA GLN A 94 26.31 2.49 -17.84
C GLN A 94 27.61 2.25 -18.62
N LYS A 95 27.89 3.08 -19.64
CA LYS A 95 29.16 2.99 -20.39
C LYS A 95 30.36 3.23 -19.48
N ASN A 96 30.30 4.25 -18.63
CA ASN A 96 31.38 4.57 -17.70
C ASN A 96 31.57 3.45 -16.65
N GLN A 97 30.48 2.86 -16.14
CA GLN A 97 30.55 1.72 -15.23
C GLN A 97 31.21 0.50 -15.87
N ASN A 98 30.85 0.18 -17.12
CA ASN A 98 31.49 -0.90 -17.86
C ASN A 98 33.00 -0.65 -18.06
N LEU A 99 33.38 0.60 -18.37
CA LEU A 99 34.79 0.97 -18.51
C LEU A 99 35.56 0.82 -17.18
N VAL A 100 34.96 1.23 -16.06
CA VAL A 100 35.54 1.06 -14.72
C VAL A 100 35.68 -0.43 -14.38
N PHE A 101 34.70 -1.25 -14.74
CA PHE A 101 34.76 -2.70 -14.55
C PHE A 101 35.92 -3.32 -15.33
N ASP A 102 36.07 -2.98 -16.61
CA ASP A 102 37.17 -3.46 -17.45
C ASP A 102 38.54 -3.04 -16.90
N LEU A 103 38.67 -1.78 -16.45
CA LEU A 103 39.89 -1.28 -15.83
C LEU A 103 40.22 -2.02 -14.53
N ASN A 104 39.22 -2.27 -13.68
CA ASN A 104 39.40 -3.03 -12.45
C ASN A 104 39.81 -4.47 -12.74
N TYR A 105 39.22 -5.11 -13.75
CA TYR A 105 39.61 -6.45 -14.19
C TYR A 105 41.08 -6.49 -14.64
N GLN A 106 41.52 -5.51 -15.43
CA GLN A 106 42.93 -5.40 -15.82
C GLN A 106 43.85 -5.22 -14.61
N ILE A 107 43.49 -4.36 -13.65
CA ILE A 107 44.26 -4.16 -12.42
C ILE A 107 44.38 -5.46 -11.64
N GLN A 108 43.31 -6.25 -11.52
CA GLN A 108 43.36 -7.53 -10.82
C GLN A 108 44.24 -8.56 -11.54
N ASN A 109 44.20 -8.59 -12.87
CA ASN A 109 45.11 -9.44 -13.65
C ASN A 109 46.57 -9.06 -13.41
N PHE A 110 46.90 -7.76 -13.46
CA PHE A 110 48.26 -7.29 -13.15
C PHE A 110 48.68 -7.61 -11.71
N LYS A 111 47.79 -7.46 -10.73
CA LYS A 111 48.07 -7.87 -9.34
C LYS A 111 48.30 -9.37 -9.22
N THR A 112 47.54 -10.19 -9.93
CA THR A 112 47.66 -11.65 -9.92
C THR A 112 48.97 -12.09 -10.60
N GLU A 113 49.34 -11.49 -11.73
CA GLU A 113 50.62 -11.73 -12.39
C GLU A 113 51.79 -11.32 -11.48
N LYS A 114 51.69 -10.16 -10.82
CA LYS A 114 52.67 -9.72 -9.83
C LYS A 114 52.78 -10.70 -8.67
N LEU A 115 51.65 -11.15 -8.11
CA LEU A 115 51.62 -12.14 -7.02
C LEU A 115 52.18 -13.49 -7.49
N ALA A 116 51.89 -13.93 -8.70
CA ALA A 116 52.45 -15.16 -9.27
C ALA A 116 53.96 -15.07 -9.54
N LEU A 117 54.50 -13.87 -9.75
CA LEU A 117 55.94 -13.61 -9.79
C LEU A 117 56.53 -13.59 -8.37
N GLU A 118 55.84 -13.01 -7.40
CA GLU A 118 56.25 -12.97 -5.99
C GLU A 118 56.21 -14.35 -5.32
N ILE A 119 55.19 -15.18 -5.60
CA ILE A 119 55.08 -16.58 -5.13
C ILE A 119 56.13 -17.46 -5.81
N ARG A 120 56.46 -17.23 -7.09
CA ARG A 120 57.60 -17.90 -7.73
C ARG A 120 58.94 -17.52 -7.10
N SER A 121 59.01 -16.35 -6.47
CA SER A 121 60.17 -15.90 -5.70
C SER A 121 60.19 -16.46 -4.27
N ASN A 122 59.03 -16.73 -3.66
CA ASN A 122 58.91 -17.15 -2.27
C ASN A 122 58.05 -18.42 -2.17
N GLY A 123 58.70 -19.58 -2.14
CA GLY A 123 58.01 -20.87 -2.05
C GLY A 123 57.33 -21.14 -0.70
N GLU A 124 56.22 -21.87 -0.80
CA GLU A 124 55.56 -22.77 0.17
C GLU A 124 54.36 -22.29 1.02
N LEU A 125 53.27 -23.09 0.88
CA LEU A 125 52.20 -23.45 1.85
C LEU A 125 51.16 -22.36 2.21
N SER A 126 49.87 -22.63 2.46
CA SER A 126 49.04 -23.83 2.58
C SER A 126 47.59 -23.36 2.67
N SER A 127 46.65 -24.11 2.10
CA SER A 127 45.20 -23.88 2.18
C SER A 127 44.60 -24.42 3.49
N SER A 128 43.69 -23.67 4.12
CA SER A 128 42.65 -24.25 4.97
C SER A 128 41.34 -23.48 4.83
N ALA A 129 40.26 -24.24 4.62
CA ALA A 129 38.88 -23.80 4.65
C ALA A 129 38.44 -23.47 6.09
N HIS A 130 37.62 -22.42 6.27
CA HIS A 130 36.90 -22.09 7.51
C HIS A 130 35.43 -22.50 7.35
N GLU A 131 34.84 -23.32 8.23
CA GLU A 131 34.38 -23.02 9.60
C GLU A 131 33.52 -21.75 9.68
N ALA A 132 32.20 -21.95 9.63
CA ALA A 132 31.20 -20.91 9.88
C ALA A 132 31.07 -20.67 11.39
N GLY A 133 31.79 -19.67 11.90
CA GLY A 133 31.60 -19.12 13.24
C GLY A 133 32.16 -17.71 13.28
N ASN A 134 31.34 -16.72 13.68
CA ASN A 134 31.66 -15.29 13.88
C ASN A 134 32.51 -14.54 12.81
N HIS A 135 32.80 -15.20 11.69
CA HIS A 135 33.69 -14.79 10.60
C HIS A 135 33.05 -15.15 9.25
N SER A 136 31.72 -15.02 9.12
CA SER A 136 31.10 -15.13 7.79
C SER A 136 31.59 -13.97 6.92
N ALA A 137 31.79 -14.22 5.62
CA ALA A 137 32.20 -13.17 4.68
C ALA A 137 31.23 -11.97 4.70
N SER A 138 29.94 -12.25 4.94
CA SER A 138 28.90 -11.25 5.18
C SER A 138 29.21 -10.44 6.43
N PHE A 139 29.37 -11.07 7.60
CA PHE A 139 29.70 -10.38 8.86
C PHE A 139 30.95 -9.50 8.76
N GLU A 140 32.00 -9.98 8.08
CA GLU A 140 33.23 -9.20 7.87
C GLU A 140 33.05 -8.03 6.90
N ALA A 141 32.17 -8.15 5.90
CA ALA A 141 31.79 -7.05 5.02
C ALA A 141 30.93 -6.00 5.74
N PHE A 142 30.00 -6.43 6.60
CA PHE A 142 29.08 -5.56 7.34
C PHE A 142 29.72 -4.84 8.54
N SER A 143 30.74 -5.45 9.16
CA SER A 143 31.45 -4.85 10.30
C SER A 143 32.50 -3.82 9.90
N LYS A 144 32.92 -3.80 8.63
CA LYS A 144 33.92 -2.86 8.13
C LYS A 144 33.21 -1.65 7.51
N ILE A 145 33.37 -0.53 8.20
CA ILE A 145 32.83 0.82 7.96
C ILE A 145 31.51 1.08 8.70
N PRO A 146 31.55 1.37 10.00
CA PRO A 146 30.81 2.50 10.51
C PRO A 146 31.42 3.77 9.89
N GLU A 147 30.61 4.71 9.42
CA GLU A 147 31.05 6.11 9.35
C GLU A 147 31.68 6.50 10.70
N GLU A 148 32.58 7.48 10.77
CA GLU A 148 33.03 8.03 12.06
C GLU A 148 31.78 8.46 12.87
N GLN A 149 31.30 7.58 13.74
CA GLN A 149 30.16 7.84 14.59
C GLN A 149 30.66 8.69 15.75
N GLU A 150 29.96 9.79 16.02
CA GLU A 150 30.21 10.58 17.22
C GLU A 150 30.19 9.65 18.45
N THR A 151 31.13 9.86 19.36
CA THR A 151 31.18 9.12 20.62
C THR A 151 30.03 9.60 21.50
N VAL A 152 28.88 8.93 21.38
CA VAL A 152 27.74 9.13 22.26
C VAL A 152 27.99 8.34 23.54
N ASN A 153 27.74 8.93 24.70
CA ASN A 153 27.67 8.16 25.95
C ASN A 153 26.48 7.20 25.85
N ILE A 154 26.77 5.92 25.64
CA ILE A 154 25.77 4.86 25.65
C ILE A 154 25.58 4.45 27.11
N GLU A 155 24.42 4.76 27.68
CA GLU A 155 23.98 4.17 28.94
C GLU A 155 23.48 2.74 28.67
N GLU A 156 23.70 1.81 29.60
CA GLU A 156 23.14 0.47 29.49
C GLU A 156 21.59 0.56 29.53
N ASP A 157 20.95 0.07 28.47
CA ASP A 157 19.50 0.06 28.30
C ASP A 157 19.01 -1.39 28.18
N ASP A 158 18.10 -1.81 29.06
CA ASP A 158 17.47 -3.14 29.05
C ASP A 158 16.42 -3.30 27.93
N SER A 159 16.26 -2.29 27.08
CA SER A 159 15.32 -2.31 25.96
C SER A 159 15.64 -3.42 24.95
N LYS A 160 14.58 -4.15 24.58
CA LYS A 160 14.65 -5.23 23.58
C LYS A 160 14.15 -4.72 22.25
N LEU A 161 15.06 -4.42 21.33
CA LEU A 161 14.72 -3.94 19.99
C LEU A 161 14.11 -5.04 19.14
N ILE A 162 12.88 -4.85 18.66
CA ILE A 162 12.19 -5.79 17.78
C ILE A 162 11.94 -5.10 16.44
N ALA A 163 12.37 -5.71 15.34
CA ALA A 163 12.13 -5.18 14.00
C ALA A 163 10.92 -5.88 13.35
N PHE A 164 9.95 -5.09 12.86
CA PHE A 164 8.86 -5.63 12.05
C PHE A 164 9.40 -6.21 10.74
N TYR A 165 8.98 -7.42 10.42
CA TYR A 165 9.49 -8.21 9.33
C TYR A 165 8.37 -8.50 8.32
N LEU A 166 8.46 -7.85 7.15
CA LEU A 166 7.47 -7.95 6.09
C LEU A 166 7.78 -9.17 5.19
N PRO A 167 6.89 -10.16 5.11
CA PRO A 167 7.14 -11.36 4.32
C PRO A 167 7.03 -11.13 2.81
N GLN A 168 6.47 -10.03 2.32
CA GLN A 168 6.09 -9.84 0.91
C GLN A 168 7.26 -9.64 -0.09
N PHE A 169 8.50 -9.83 0.36
CA PHE A 169 9.69 -9.94 -0.50
C PHE A 169 9.90 -11.37 -1.04
N HIS A 170 8.81 -12.02 -1.44
CA HIS A 170 8.80 -13.25 -2.24
C HIS A 170 7.54 -13.26 -3.12
N ARG A 171 7.58 -14.06 -4.19
CA ARG A 171 6.45 -14.20 -5.09
C ARG A 171 5.41 -15.15 -4.50
N ILE A 172 4.15 -14.77 -4.68
CA ILE A 172 2.98 -15.63 -4.48
C ILE A 172 2.02 -15.44 -5.66
N ASP A 173 1.12 -16.39 -5.85
CA ASP A 173 0.16 -16.37 -6.96
C ASP A 173 -0.81 -15.19 -6.82
N GLU A 174 -1.31 -14.93 -5.61
CA GLU A 174 -2.24 -13.83 -5.34
C GLU A 174 -1.65 -12.46 -5.72
N ASN A 175 -0.40 -12.20 -5.34
CA ASN A 175 0.27 -10.96 -5.71
C ASN A 175 0.45 -10.84 -7.23
N SER A 176 0.76 -11.94 -7.90
CA SER A 176 0.93 -11.95 -9.35
C SER A 176 -0.39 -11.67 -10.06
N GLU A 177 -1.50 -12.20 -9.55
CA GLU A 177 -2.85 -11.96 -10.06
C GLU A 177 -3.30 -10.50 -9.83
N TRP A 178 -3.00 -9.94 -8.64
CA TRP A 178 -3.53 -8.64 -8.25
C TRP A 178 -2.70 -7.45 -8.73
N TRP A 179 -1.37 -7.61 -8.79
CA TRP A 179 -0.42 -6.52 -9.05
C TRP A 179 0.41 -6.71 -10.32
N GLY A 180 0.31 -7.87 -10.95
CA GLY A 180 0.96 -8.21 -12.20
C GLY A 180 2.07 -9.27 -12.04
N PRO A 181 2.45 -9.95 -13.13
CA PRO A 181 3.33 -11.11 -13.08
C PRO A 181 4.66 -10.83 -12.37
N GLY A 182 4.97 -11.65 -11.36
CA GLY A 182 6.25 -11.61 -10.65
C GLY A 182 6.39 -10.50 -9.60
N PHE A 183 5.28 -9.87 -9.21
CA PHE A 183 5.27 -8.82 -8.19
C PHE A 183 5.84 -9.30 -6.85
N THR A 184 6.64 -8.42 -6.24
CA THR A 184 7.08 -8.45 -4.84
C THR A 184 7.18 -6.99 -4.37
N GLU A 185 7.38 -6.74 -3.08
CA GLU A 185 7.58 -5.35 -2.61
C GLU A 185 8.80 -4.65 -3.22
N TRP A 186 9.75 -5.39 -3.79
CA TRP A 186 10.83 -4.81 -4.58
C TRP A 186 10.35 -4.05 -5.80
N THR A 187 9.22 -4.43 -6.38
CA THR A 187 8.59 -3.69 -7.48
C THR A 187 8.21 -2.28 -7.04
N ASN A 188 7.71 -2.11 -5.81
CA ASN A 188 7.36 -0.80 -5.26
C ASN A 188 8.62 0.00 -4.93
N VAL A 189 9.60 -0.62 -4.26
CA VAL A 189 10.88 0.03 -3.93
C VAL A 189 11.58 0.54 -5.19
N ALA A 190 11.67 -0.28 -6.25
CA ALA A 190 12.34 0.10 -7.49
C ALA A 190 11.60 1.20 -8.27
N ARG A 191 10.26 1.30 -8.11
CA ARG A 191 9.43 2.32 -8.77
C ARG A 191 9.35 3.64 -7.99
N ALA A 192 9.80 3.66 -6.74
CA ALA A 192 9.68 4.83 -5.90
C ALA A 192 10.47 6.01 -6.48
N THR A 193 9.83 7.19 -6.53
CA THR A 193 10.44 8.44 -6.99
C THR A 193 10.45 9.48 -5.86
N PRO A 194 11.37 10.46 -5.90
CA PRO A 194 11.36 11.58 -4.96
C PRO A 194 10.05 12.39 -5.03
N ASN A 195 9.30 12.43 -3.93
CA ASN A 195 8.10 13.29 -3.82
C ASN A 195 8.41 14.78 -3.57
N PHE A 196 9.65 15.12 -3.19
CA PHE A 196 10.10 16.48 -2.93
C PHE A 196 11.63 16.59 -3.07
N VAL A 197 12.14 17.81 -3.19
CA VAL A 197 13.59 18.08 -3.35
C VAL A 197 14.37 17.56 -2.15
N GLY A 198 15.40 16.75 -2.41
CA GLY A 198 16.22 16.10 -1.37
C GLY A 198 15.63 14.79 -0.82
N HIS A 199 14.45 14.36 -1.27
CA HIS A 199 13.91 13.07 -0.88
C HIS A 199 14.73 11.93 -1.51
N ASN A 200 15.48 11.20 -0.68
CA ASN A 200 16.30 10.07 -1.12
C ASN A 200 15.43 8.84 -1.43
N GLN A 201 14.91 8.77 -2.65
CA GLN A 201 14.21 7.63 -3.23
C GLN A 201 14.68 7.38 -4.68
N PRO A 202 14.70 6.12 -5.13
CA PRO A 202 14.37 4.91 -4.38
C PRO A 202 15.46 4.51 -3.37
N LYS A 203 15.06 3.91 -2.24
CA LYS A 203 15.99 3.28 -1.29
C LYS A 203 16.45 1.91 -1.80
N ILE A 204 17.46 1.91 -2.65
CA ILE A 204 18.01 0.67 -3.24
C ILE A 204 18.73 -0.14 -2.15
N PRO A 205 18.42 -1.44 -1.97
CA PRO A 205 19.11 -2.28 -1.01
C PRO A 205 20.59 -2.42 -1.39
N ARG A 206 21.47 -2.24 -0.40
CA ARG A 206 22.93 -2.28 -0.61
C ARG A 206 23.44 -3.72 -0.65
N ASP A 207 23.47 -4.37 0.50
CA ASP A 207 24.30 -5.57 0.69
C ASP A 207 23.59 -6.87 0.30
N LEU A 208 22.31 -7.00 0.64
CA LEU A 208 21.51 -8.19 0.31
C LEU A 208 20.82 -8.09 -1.06
N GLY A 209 20.94 -6.95 -1.74
CA GLY A 209 20.26 -6.67 -2.99
C GLY A 209 18.74 -6.89 -2.94
N TYR A 210 18.16 -7.16 -4.11
CA TYR A 210 16.74 -7.51 -4.27
C TYR A 210 16.52 -9.00 -3.95
N TYR A 211 16.68 -9.36 -2.68
CA TYR A 211 16.62 -10.75 -2.22
C TYR A 211 15.23 -11.38 -2.38
N ASP A 212 15.17 -12.71 -2.29
CA ASP A 212 13.91 -13.47 -2.28
C ASP A 212 13.83 -14.31 -1.00
N LEU A 213 12.80 -14.08 -0.19
CA LEU A 213 12.61 -14.72 1.12
C LEU A 213 12.27 -16.22 1.06
N THR A 214 12.14 -16.80 -0.13
CA THR A 214 12.12 -18.26 -0.29
C THR A 214 13.50 -18.91 -0.19
N HIS A 215 14.58 -18.12 -0.25
CA HIS A 215 15.95 -18.63 -0.12
C HIS A 215 16.40 -18.62 1.35
N PRO A 216 16.70 -19.79 1.94
CA PRO A 216 17.06 -19.87 3.36
C PRO A 216 18.30 -19.05 3.76
N ASN A 217 19.24 -18.86 2.83
CA ASN A 217 20.46 -18.09 3.10
C ASN A 217 20.18 -16.59 3.30
N THR A 218 19.15 -16.04 2.65
CA THR A 218 18.77 -14.64 2.82
C THR A 218 18.43 -14.33 4.28
N MET A 219 17.59 -15.16 4.92
CA MET A 219 17.23 -14.95 6.33
C MET A 219 18.42 -15.15 7.27
N ARG A 220 19.36 -16.04 6.93
CA ARG A 220 20.60 -16.21 7.70
C ARG A 220 21.43 -14.95 7.71
N GLU A 221 21.67 -14.36 6.55
CA GLU A 221 22.43 -13.11 6.45
C GLU A 221 21.69 -11.94 7.14
N GLN A 222 20.37 -11.88 7.02
CA GLN A 222 19.56 -10.88 7.76
C GLN A 222 19.66 -11.05 9.28
N VAL A 223 19.68 -12.28 9.78
CA VAL A 223 19.91 -12.57 11.20
C VAL A 223 21.30 -12.15 11.65
N GLU A 224 22.34 -12.40 10.83
CA GLU A 224 23.71 -11.95 11.12
C GLU A 224 23.78 -10.43 11.24
N ILE A 225 23.17 -9.70 10.30
CA ILE A 225 23.08 -8.24 10.33
C ILE A 225 22.28 -7.79 11.56
N ALA A 226 21.13 -8.41 11.83
CA ALA A 226 20.28 -8.05 12.96
C ALA A 226 21.02 -8.19 14.30
N LYS A 227 21.78 -9.28 14.48
CA LYS A 227 22.65 -9.47 15.65
C LYS A 227 23.75 -8.42 15.74
N LEU A 228 24.39 -8.08 14.62
CA LEU A 228 25.44 -7.05 14.57
C LEU A 228 24.93 -5.68 15.04
N TYR A 229 23.70 -5.32 14.69
CA TYR A 229 23.07 -4.05 15.08
C TYR A 229 22.26 -4.13 16.39
N GLY A 230 22.39 -5.21 17.16
CA GLY A 230 21.78 -5.34 18.49
C GLY A 230 20.26 -5.56 18.50
N LEU A 231 19.67 -6.04 17.41
CA LEU A 231 18.26 -6.42 17.40
C LEU A 231 18.03 -7.66 18.28
N HIS A 232 17.00 -7.61 19.12
CA HIS A 232 16.57 -8.72 19.96
C HIS A 232 15.86 -9.82 19.16
N GLY A 233 15.08 -9.44 18.15
CA GLY A 233 14.30 -10.38 17.35
C GLY A 233 13.48 -9.72 16.24
N PHE A 234 12.82 -10.56 15.44
CA PHE A 234 11.90 -10.13 14.39
C PHE A 234 10.44 -10.26 14.80
N CYS A 235 9.58 -9.34 14.35
CA CYS A 235 8.13 -9.45 14.46
C CYS A 235 7.56 -9.71 13.06
N PHE A 236 7.30 -10.97 12.74
CA PHE A 236 6.78 -11.36 11.43
C PHE A 236 5.33 -10.92 11.27
N TYR A 237 5.02 -10.24 10.18
CA TYR A 237 3.62 -10.08 9.79
C TYR A 237 3.02 -11.43 9.42
N HIS A 238 1.91 -11.76 10.07
CA HIS A 238 1.15 -12.97 9.90
C HIS A 238 -0.20 -12.61 9.28
N TYR A 239 -0.40 -13.02 8.02
CA TYR A 239 -1.62 -12.73 7.25
C TYR A 239 -2.53 -13.94 7.31
N TRP A 240 -3.57 -13.84 8.11
CA TRP A 240 -4.59 -14.87 8.29
C TRP A 240 -5.97 -14.24 8.17
N PHE A 241 -6.80 -14.81 7.30
CA PHE A 241 -8.10 -14.30 6.88
C PHE A 241 -9.16 -15.40 7.01
N SER A 242 -9.71 -15.57 8.21
CA SER A 242 -10.82 -16.49 8.48
C SER A 242 -10.59 -17.90 7.92
N GLY A 243 -9.46 -18.49 8.29
CA GLY A 243 -9.02 -19.84 7.90
C GLY A 243 -8.05 -19.90 6.73
N ARG A 244 -7.85 -18.80 6.00
CA ARG A 244 -6.86 -18.73 4.90
C ARG A 244 -5.60 -17.99 5.34
N ARG A 245 -4.43 -18.61 5.19
CA ARG A 245 -3.13 -17.93 5.30
C ARG A 245 -2.66 -17.46 3.92
N VAL A 246 -1.90 -16.37 3.91
CA VAL A 246 -1.19 -15.85 2.75
C VAL A 246 0.19 -15.36 3.22
N LEU A 247 1.19 -15.32 2.33
CA LEU A 247 2.56 -14.85 2.65
C LEU A 247 3.25 -15.62 3.80
N GLU A 248 2.80 -16.83 4.14
CA GLU A 248 3.29 -17.59 5.28
C GLU A 248 4.68 -18.21 5.06
N THR A 249 5.12 -18.33 3.81
CA THR A 249 6.33 -19.07 3.43
C THR A 249 7.58 -18.63 4.21
N PRO A 250 7.91 -17.33 4.34
CA PRO A 250 9.10 -16.92 5.09
C PRO A 250 9.02 -17.26 6.58
N ALA A 251 7.84 -17.14 7.20
CA ALA A 251 7.66 -17.49 8.61
C ALA A 251 7.77 -19.00 8.84
N ASN A 252 7.24 -19.82 7.92
CA ASN A 252 7.38 -21.28 7.99
C ASN A 252 8.84 -21.71 7.81
N LEU A 253 9.54 -21.15 6.81
CA LEU A 253 10.96 -21.41 6.58
C LEU A 253 11.81 -21.00 7.79
N PHE A 254 11.50 -19.86 8.43
CA PHE A 254 12.18 -19.45 9.65
C PHE A 254 11.94 -20.45 10.79
N LEU A 255 10.69 -20.87 10.99
CA LEU A 255 10.31 -21.87 12.00
C LEU A 255 11.04 -23.21 11.78
N GLU A 256 11.13 -23.67 10.53
CA GLU A 256 11.81 -24.92 10.14
C GLU A 256 13.34 -24.83 10.15
N SER A 257 13.89 -23.61 10.17
CA SER A 257 15.34 -23.39 10.14
C SER A 257 16.03 -23.59 11.48
N ASP A 258 17.34 -23.77 11.42
CA ASP A 258 18.27 -23.78 12.55
C ASP A 258 18.73 -22.39 13.00
N LEU A 259 18.11 -21.32 12.49
CA LEU A 259 18.50 -19.94 12.80
C LEU A 259 18.27 -19.63 14.27
N ASP A 260 19.35 -19.38 15.01
CA ASP A 260 19.29 -18.94 16.40
C ASP A 260 19.00 -17.44 16.48
N PHE A 261 17.74 -17.04 16.32
CA PHE A 261 17.31 -15.65 16.49
C PHE A 261 15.86 -15.58 16.95
N LYS A 262 15.56 -14.65 17.85
CA LYS A 262 14.23 -14.60 18.45
C LYS A 262 13.20 -14.00 17.50
N PHE A 263 11.95 -14.39 17.68
CA PHE A 263 10.86 -13.83 16.89
C PHE A 263 9.53 -13.82 17.62
N CYS A 264 8.63 -12.96 17.18
CA CYS A 264 7.20 -12.99 17.52
C CYS A 264 6.36 -12.72 16.27
N MET A 265 5.04 -12.71 16.42
CA MET A 265 4.10 -12.56 15.32
C MET A 265 3.25 -11.31 15.49
N CYS A 266 2.95 -10.64 14.37
CA CYS A 266 2.00 -9.55 14.26
C CYS A 266 0.86 -9.97 13.32
N TRP A 267 -0.34 -10.15 13.85
CA TRP A 267 -1.50 -10.42 13.02
C TRP A 267 -1.91 -9.15 12.26
N ALA A 268 -1.72 -9.17 10.94
CA ALA A 268 -2.23 -8.16 10.02
C ALA A 268 -3.72 -8.41 9.75
N ASN A 269 -4.57 -7.97 10.68
CA ASN A 269 -6.00 -8.30 10.71
C ASN A 269 -6.89 -7.35 9.89
N GLU A 270 -6.33 -6.50 9.04
CA GLU A 270 -7.09 -5.62 8.16
C GLU A 270 -7.43 -6.31 6.83
N ASN A 271 -8.49 -5.85 6.14
CA ASN A 271 -8.79 -6.30 4.79
C ASN A 271 -7.61 -6.04 3.85
N TRP A 272 -7.31 -6.98 2.97
CA TRP A 272 -6.38 -6.72 1.88
C TRP A 272 -7.11 -5.98 0.76
N THR A 273 -6.75 -4.72 0.52
CA THR A 273 -7.36 -3.88 -0.53
C THR A 273 -6.39 -3.57 -1.66
N ARG A 274 -6.90 -3.22 -2.86
CA ARG A 274 -6.08 -2.70 -3.97
C ARG A 274 -5.47 -1.33 -3.68
N ALA A 275 -6.05 -0.61 -2.74
CA ALA A 275 -5.57 0.69 -2.33
C ALA A 275 -4.49 0.52 -1.26
N TRP A 276 -3.29 1.05 -1.53
CA TRP A 276 -2.18 1.10 -0.57
C TRP A 276 -2.39 2.19 0.50
N ASP A 277 -3.37 3.08 0.30
CA ASP A 277 -3.68 4.26 1.13
C ASP A 277 -5.00 4.11 1.94
N GLY A 278 -5.56 2.90 2.01
CA GLY A 278 -6.74 2.62 2.84
C GLY A 278 -8.09 2.94 2.20
N ASP A 279 -8.18 3.10 0.87
CA ASP A 279 -9.47 3.14 0.18
C ASP A 279 -10.15 1.76 0.23
N THR A 280 -11.24 1.68 1.00
CA THR A 280 -11.95 0.45 1.36
C THR A 280 -12.82 -0.13 0.24
N LYS A 281 -12.80 0.46 -0.96
CA LYS A 281 -13.76 0.14 -2.03
C LYS A 281 -13.43 -1.11 -2.84
N ASN A 282 -12.18 -1.56 -2.85
CA ASN A 282 -11.72 -2.69 -3.66
C ASN A 282 -10.99 -3.73 -2.80
N VAL A 283 -11.74 -4.53 -2.06
CA VAL A 283 -11.22 -5.64 -1.23
C VAL A 283 -10.81 -6.80 -2.14
N LEU A 284 -9.55 -7.21 -2.05
CA LEU A 284 -8.95 -8.39 -2.70
C LEU A 284 -9.14 -9.65 -1.83
N LEU A 285 -8.93 -9.50 -0.52
CA LEU A 285 -9.14 -10.56 0.46
C LEU A 285 -9.73 -9.97 1.74
N GLU A 286 -10.89 -10.48 2.13
CA GLU A 286 -11.69 -9.97 3.25
C GLU A 286 -11.38 -10.72 4.55
N GLN A 287 -11.23 -9.96 5.64
CA GLN A 287 -11.23 -10.46 7.00
C GLN A 287 -12.66 -10.50 7.54
N LYS A 288 -13.22 -11.71 7.70
CA LYS A 288 -14.64 -11.90 8.01
C LYS A 288 -14.96 -11.91 9.50
N TYR A 289 -14.00 -12.32 10.33
CA TYR A 289 -14.20 -12.55 11.77
C TYR A 289 -15.42 -13.46 12.05
N ALA A 290 -15.48 -14.59 11.35
CA ALA A 290 -16.54 -15.58 11.47
C ALA A 290 -16.55 -16.25 12.86
N GLU A 291 -17.67 -16.89 13.18
CA GLU A 291 -17.77 -17.70 14.39
C GLU A 291 -16.75 -18.85 14.36
N GLY A 292 -16.00 -19.03 15.46
CA GLY A 292 -14.92 -20.01 15.54
C GLY A 292 -13.56 -19.49 15.05
N ASP A 293 -13.48 -18.29 14.45
CA ASP A 293 -12.22 -17.75 13.95
C ASP A 293 -11.23 -17.42 15.08
N ALA A 294 -11.73 -17.01 16.26
CA ALA A 294 -10.86 -16.67 17.39
C ALA A 294 -10.08 -17.90 17.87
N GLU A 295 -10.76 -19.04 17.96
CA GLU A 295 -10.23 -20.35 18.28
C GLU A 295 -9.30 -20.84 17.17
N ALA A 296 -9.77 -20.84 15.91
CA ALA A 296 -9.00 -21.34 14.78
C ALA A 296 -7.71 -20.54 14.54
N PHE A 297 -7.76 -19.21 14.74
CA PHE A 297 -6.59 -18.36 14.66
C PHE A 297 -5.56 -18.74 15.73
N ILE A 298 -5.96 -18.78 17.01
CA ILE A 298 -5.00 -19.04 18.09
C ILE A 298 -4.44 -20.46 18.05
N ASP A 299 -5.25 -21.45 17.68
CA ASP A 299 -4.82 -22.84 17.47
C ASP A 299 -3.74 -22.93 16.38
N GLY A 300 -3.90 -22.17 15.30
CA GLY A 300 -2.89 -22.04 14.24
C GLY A 300 -1.57 -21.42 14.71
N MET A 301 -1.60 -20.60 15.77
CA MET A 301 -0.41 -19.94 16.31
C MET A 301 0.40 -20.84 17.26
N LEU A 302 -0.18 -21.93 17.77
CA LEU A 302 0.46 -22.81 18.75
C LEU A 302 1.80 -23.38 18.27
N ALA A 303 1.92 -23.66 16.97
CA ALA A 303 3.18 -24.13 16.37
C ALA A 303 4.32 -23.12 16.55
N TYR A 304 4.03 -21.83 16.37
CA TYR A 304 5.01 -20.76 16.59
C TYR A 304 5.28 -20.54 18.08
N PHE A 305 4.24 -20.53 18.92
CA PHE A 305 4.38 -20.30 20.37
C PHE A 305 5.18 -21.40 21.09
N GLY A 306 5.18 -22.61 20.53
CA GLY A 306 5.96 -23.75 21.01
C GLY A 306 7.45 -23.66 20.70
N ASP A 307 7.87 -22.80 19.76
CA ASP A 307 9.28 -22.64 19.41
C ASP A 307 10.07 -22.00 20.57
N GLN A 308 11.28 -22.50 20.83
CA GLN A 308 12.13 -22.02 21.92
C GLN A 308 12.64 -20.58 21.69
N ARG A 309 12.73 -20.16 20.42
CA ARG A 309 13.14 -18.82 20.01
C ARG A 309 11.99 -17.81 20.09
N TYR A 310 10.75 -18.26 20.32
CA TYR A 310 9.60 -17.36 20.39
C TYR A 310 9.71 -16.40 21.57
N ILE A 311 9.49 -15.11 21.33
CA ILE A 311 9.58 -14.07 22.36
C ILE A 311 8.41 -14.24 23.33
N LYS A 312 8.75 -14.36 24.61
CA LYS A 312 7.80 -14.50 25.72
C LYS A 312 7.99 -13.38 26.74
N ILE A 313 6.88 -12.88 27.29
CA ILE A 313 6.83 -11.92 28.39
C ILE A 313 6.21 -12.65 29.58
N ASP A 314 6.93 -12.72 30.70
CA ASP A 314 6.53 -13.46 31.90
C ASP A 314 6.15 -14.93 31.62
N GLY A 315 6.84 -15.55 30.67
CA GLY A 315 6.58 -16.93 30.24
C GLY A 315 5.43 -17.10 29.22
N ALA A 316 4.66 -16.05 28.94
CA ALA A 316 3.57 -16.07 27.97
C ALA A 316 4.02 -15.58 26.57
N PRO A 317 3.55 -16.18 25.46
CA PRO A 317 3.87 -15.74 24.10
C PRO A 317 3.45 -14.29 23.83
N LEU A 318 4.34 -13.50 23.22
CA LEU A 318 4.01 -12.15 22.74
C LEU A 318 3.33 -12.24 21.36
N LEU A 319 2.07 -11.85 21.27
CA LEU A 319 1.34 -11.68 20.01
C LEU A 319 0.97 -10.21 19.82
N VAL A 320 1.36 -9.63 18.68
CA VAL A 320 0.95 -8.28 18.27
C VAL A 320 -0.29 -8.40 17.39
N VAL A 321 -1.25 -7.48 17.56
CA VAL A 321 -2.45 -7.39 16.72
C VAL A 321 -2.52 -5.99 16.15
N TYR A 322 -2.38 -5.86 14.83
CA TYR A 322 -2.15 -4.58 14.16
C TYR A 322 -3.31 -3.58 14.38
N ARG A 323 -4.54 -4.03 14.12
CA ARG A 323 -5.76 -3.24 14.25
C ARG A 323 -6.74 -3.88 15.24
N ALA A 324 -6.30 -4.04 16.48
CA ALA A 324 -7.10 -4.67 17.55
C ALA A 324 -8.51 -4.05 17.73
N LYS A 325 -8.67 -2.75 17.42
CA LYS A 325 -9.95 -2.05 17.55
C LYS A 325 -10.97 -2.38 16.45
N GLU A 326 -10.53 -2.96 15.34
CA GLU A 326 -11.40 -3.33 14.21
C GLU A 326 -12.00 -4.74 14.37
N ILE A 327 -11.51 -5.53 15.34
CA ILE A 327 -12.06 -6.84 15.66
C ILE A 327 -13.48 -6.67 16.24
N PRO A 328 -14.49 -7.38 15.72
CA PRO A 328 -15.81 -7.41 16.33
C PRO A 328 -15.74 -8.00 17.74
N ASN A 329 -16.13 -7.21 18.75
CA ASN A 329 -16.06 -7.59 20.17
C ASN A 329 -14.67 -8.14 20.56
N PRO A 330 -13.64 -7.29 20.61
CA PRO A 330 -12.26 -7.72 20.86
C PRO A 330 -12.08 -8.37 22.24
N GLN A 331 -12.93 -8.00 23.22
CA GLN A 331 -12.92 -8.60 24.55
C GLN A 331 -13.23 -10.10 24.49
N ARG A 332 -14.20 -10.52 23.66
CA ARG A 332 -14.51 -11.95 23.44
C ARG A 332 -13.31 -12.68 22.86
N TRP A 333 -12.70 -12.14 21.80
CA TRP A 333 -11.53 -12.73 21.17
C TRP A 333 -10.37 -12.92 22.16
N PHE A 334 -10.00 -11.86 22.88
CA PHE A 334 -8.89 -11.91 23.82
C PHE A 334 -9.19 -12.75 25.07
N SER A 335 -10.46 -12.97 25.41
CA SER A 335 -10.84 -13.90 26.47
C SER A 335 -10.70 -15.37 26.05
N ILE A 336 -10.82 -15.69 24.76
CA ILE A 336 -10.61 -17.03 24.21
C ILE A 336 -9.12 -17.38 24.16
N TRP A 337 -8.26 -16.38 23.90
CA TRP A 337 -6.82 -16.58 23.75
C TRP A 337 -6.05 -16.70 25.08
N ARG A 338 -6.67 -16.36 26.21
CA ARG A 338 -6.09 -16.44 27.56
C ARG A 338 -6.53 -17.73 28.23
#